data_AF-A0A090ZAC6-F1
#
_entry.id   AF-A0A090ZAC6-F1
#
_cell.length_a   1.000
_cell.length_b   1.000
_cell.length_c   1.000
_cell.angle_alpha   90.00
_cell.angle_beta   90.00
_cell.angle_gamma   90.00
#
_symmetry.space_group_name_H-M   'P 1'
#
loop_
_entity.id
_entity.type
_entity.pdbx_description
1 polymer ?
#
loop_
_entity_poly.entity_id
_entity_poly.type
_entity_poly.pdbx_seq_one_letter_code
_entity_poly.pdbx_strand_id
1 'polypeptide(L)'
;MQKVKVILMCLLIITFCMPWYNAFGEKDVNGFTIPTWEEISFFYFLYFTPIFAGISIYQCIQKKDPEIFYLLSGIPNILFWFLLFITDSLYAPLKYSYIGGKAGLLISLLVIITYFVPSTSEDDSVVNERTKKSERV
;
A
#
# COMPACT_ATOMS: atom_id res chain seq x y z
N MET A 1 -9.87 -6.36 11.32
CA MET A 1 -9.29 -5.95 10.01
C MET A 1 -8.90 -4.48 9.91
N GLN A 2 -9.68 -3.52 10.44
CA GLN A 2 -9.38 -2.09 10.28
C GLN A 2 -8.00 -1.65 10.83
N LYS A 3 -7.57 -2.21 11.98
CA LYS A 3 -6.21 -1.97 12.52
C LYS A 3 -5.10 -2.44 11.56
N VAL A 4 -5.29 -3.58 10.90
CA VAL A 4 -4.33 -4.13 9.93
C VAL A 4 -4.23 -3.22 8.72
N LYS A 5 -5.37 -2.75 8.19
CA LYS A 5 -5.41 -1.77 7.08
C LYS A 5 -4.59 -0.52 7.44
N VAL A 6 -4.79 0.06 8.64
CA VAL A 6 -4.02 1.24 9.10
C VAL A 6 -2.52 0.94 9.19
N ILE A 7 -2.13 -0.19 9.79
CA ILE A 7 -0.72 -0.58 9.90
C ILE A 7 -0.08 -0.68 8.51
N LEU A 8 -0.75 -1.33 7.55
CA LEU A 8 -0.25 -1.48 6.19
C LEU A 8 -0.12 -0.13 5.47
N MET A 9 -1.06 0.79 5.64
CA MET A 9 -0.96 2.14 5.07
C MET A 9 0.20 2.94 5.67
N CYS A 10 0.41 2.87 6.99
CA CYS A 10 1.53 3.52 7.65
C CYS A 10 2.87 2.96 7.16
N LEU A 11 2.98 1.62 7.08
CA LEU A 11 4.18 0.96 6.55
C LEU A 11 4.43 1.33 5.09
N LEU A 12 3.37 1.48 4.29
CA LEU A 12 3.49 1.90 2.90
C LEU A 12 4.05 3.32 2.77
N ILE A 13 3.57 4.27 3.60
CA ILE A 13 4.11 5.64 3.64
C ILE A 13 5.57 5.63 4.11
N ILE A 14 5.89 4.88 5.17
CA ILE A 14 7.26 4.78 5.69
C ILE A 14 8.19 4.24 4.61
N THR A 15 7.84 3.12 4.00
CA THR A 15 8.66 2.50 2.96
C THR A 15 8.78 3.37 1.73
N PHE A 16 7.76 4.16 1.37
CA PHE A 16 7.84 5.16 0.30
C PHE A 16 8.95 6.20 0.53
N CYS A 17 9.16 6.61 1.77
CA CYS A 17 10.22 7.55 2.14
C CYS A 17 11.61 6.92 2.25
N MET A 18 11.73 5.59 2.33
CA MET A 18 13.01 4.91 2.46
C MET A 18 13.77 4.89 1.13
N PRO A 19 15.10 4.70 1.13
CA PRO A 19 15.84 4.37 -0.08
C PRO A 19 15.31 3.09 -0.72
N TRP A 20 15.06 3.14 -2.02
CA TRP A 20 14.48 2.05 -2.80
C TRP A 20 15.52 1.27 -3.57
N TYR A 21 16.39 1.96 -4.30
CA TYR A 21 17.53 1.35 -4.96
C TYR A 21 18.61 2.40 -5.25
N ASN A 22 19.81 1.92 -5.55
CA ASN A 22 20.89 2.75 -6.03
C ASN A 22 20.80 2.84 -7.55
N ALA A 23 20.56 4.03 -8.09
CA ALA A 23 20.54 4.25 -9.53
C ALA A 23 21.96 4.12 -10.08
N PHE A 24 22.28 2.93 -10.60
CA PHE A 24 23.54 2.57 -11.26
C PHE A 24 24.84 2.89 -10.50
N GLY A 25 24.80 2.96 -9.17
CA GLY A 25 25.98 3.18 -8.33
C GLY A 25 26.26 4.65 -8.01
N GLU A 26 25.43 5.59 -8.48
CA GLU A 26 25.68 7.02 -8.34
C GLU A 26 24.90 7.67 -7.19
N LYS A 27 23.59 7.39 -7.07
CA LYS A 27 22.72 8.04 -6.08
C LYS A 27 21.63 7.12 -5.54
N ASP A 28 21.39 7.25 -4.25
CA ASP A 28 20.27 6.60 -3.57
C ASP A 28 18.96 7.31 -3.92
N VAL A 29 18.00 6.57 -4.44
CA VAL A 29 16.68 7.10 -4.80
C VAL A 29 15.60 6.52 -3.89
N ASN A 30 14.57 7.31 -3.60
CA ASN A 30 13.37 6.91 -2.87
C ASN A 30 12.12 7.26 -3.67
N GLY A 31 10.93 6.94 -3.15
CA GLY A 31 9.67 7.22 -3.84
C GLY A 31 9.46 8.69 -4.22
N PHE A 32 10.10 9.64 -3.53
CA PHE A 32 10.00 11.06 -3.86
C PHE A 32 11.00 11.53 -4.92
N THR A 33 12.19 10.93 -4.99
CA THR A 33 13.27 11.37 -5.88
C THR A 33 13.31 10.61 -7.20
N ILE A 34 12.68 9.44 -7.28
CA ILE A 34 12.57 8.65 -8.52
C ILE A 34 11.95 9.44 -9.69
N PRO A 35 10.79 10.11 -9.54
CA PRO A 35 10.13 10.78 -10.67
C PRO A 35 10.96 11.93 -11.26
N THR A 36 11.80 12.55 -10.44
CA THR A 36 12.69 13.63 -10.87
C THR A 36 13.95 13.13 -11.56
N TRP A 37 14.36 11.88 -11.29
CA TRP A 37 15.62 11.33 -11.79
C TRP A 37 15.46 10.67 -13.16
N GLU A 38 14.36 9.95 -13.34
CA GLU A 38 14.10 9.19 -14.57
C GLU A 38 13.58 10.06 -15.73
N GLU A 39 13.30 11.35 -15.51
CA GLU A 39 12.71 12.29 -16.49
C GLU A 39 11.42 11.78 -17.18
N ILE A 40 10.82 10.69 -16.69
CA ILE A 40 9.65 10.04 -17.25
C ILE A 40 8.41 10.51 -16.49
N SER A 41 7.59 11.28 -17.19
CA SER A 41 6.35 11.87 -16.67
C SER A 41 5.30 10.83 -16.22
N PHE A 42 5.44 9.58 -16.64
CA PHE A 42 4.60 8.50 -16.11
C PHE A 42 4.83 8.34 -14.59
N PHE A 43 6.07 8.37 -14.10
CA PHE A 43 6.37 8.09 -12.68
C PHE A 43 5.78 9.06 -11.67
N TYR A 44 5.23 10.22 -12.06
CA TYR A 44 4.45 11.07 -11.17
C TYR A 44 3.23 10.35 -10.57
N PHE A 45 2.73 9.28 -11.20
CA PHE A 45 1.65 8.47 -10.62
C PHE A 45 2.04 7.88 -9.24
N LEU A 46 3.33 7.71 -8.94
CA LEU A 46 3.83 7.19 -7.65
C LEU A 46 3.36 8.03 -6.46
N TYR A 47 3.23 9.35 -6.64
CA TYR A 47 2.79 10.26 -5.59
C TYR A 47 1.34 10.01 -5.14
N PHE A 48 0.56 9.27 -5.91
CA PHE A 48 -0.76 8.85 -5.46
C PHE A 48 -0.69 7.80 -4.33
N THR A 49 0.42 7.07 -4.18
CA THR A 49 0.64 6.09 -3.08
C THR A 49 0.42 6.73 -1.71
N PRO A 50 1.20 7.75 -1.28
CA PRO A 50 1.02 8.37 0.03
C PRO A 50 -0.32 9.12 0.14
N ILE A 51 -0.85 9.67 -0.96
CA ILE A 51 -2.13 10.40 -0.96
C ILE A 51 -3.28 9.43 -0.63
N PHE A 52 -3.39 8.32 -1.37
CA PHE A 52 -4.42 7.32 -1.14
C PHE A 52 -4.25 6.65 0.23
N ALA A 53 -3.01 6.34 0.64
CA ALA A 53 -2.75 5.81 1.98
C ALA A 53 -3.23 6.77 3.08
N GLY A 54 -2.98 8.08 2.94
CA GLY A 54 -3.45 9.10 3.86
C GLY A 54 -4.98 9.17 3.93
N ILE A 55 -5.66 9.16 2.78
CA ILE A 55 -7.13 9.13 2.70
C ILE A 55 -7.69 7.86 3.36
N SER A 56 -7.06 6.70 3.14
CA SER A 56 -7.46 5.44 3.78
C SER A 56 -7.27 5.46 5.30
N ILE A 57 -6.16 5.99 5.79
CA ILE A 57 -5.93 6.16 7.24
C ILE A 57 -7.00 7.07 7.83
N TYR A 58 -7.29 8.20 7.17
CA TYR A 58 -8.32 9.13 7.63
C TYR A 58 -9.71 8.46 7.73
N GLN A 59 -10.11 7.69 6.72
CA GLN A 59 -11.37 6.94 6.74
C GLN A 59 -11.40 5.89 7.87
N CYS A 60 -10.30 5.17 8.07
CA CYS A 60 -10.17 4.24 9.18
C CYS A 60 -10.31 4.91 10.55
N ILE A 61 -9.71 6.09 10.75
CA ILE A 61 -9.83 6.87 11.99
C ILE A 61 -11.30 7.27 12.23
N GLN A 62 -12.01 7.63 11.16
CA GLN A 62 -13.44 7.95 11.19
C GLN A 62 -14.35 6.71 11.30
N LYS A 63 -13.78 5.52 11.54
CA LYS A 63 -14.48 4.23 11.62
C LYS A 63 -15.25 3.86 10.34
N LYS A 64 -14.85 4.41 9.18
CA LYS A 64 -15.36 4.05 7.85
C LYS A 64 -14.46 3.00 7.21
N ASP A 65 -15.01 2.18 6.31
CA ASP A 65 -14.17 1.31 5.47
C ASP A 65 -13.45 2.19 4.42
N PRO A 66 -12.11 2.13 4.31
CA PRO A 66 -11.37 2.87 3.28
C PRO A 66 -11.59 2.34 1.85
N GLU A 67 -12.26 1.19 1.68
CA GLU A 67 -12.68 0.60 0.40
C GLU A 67 -11.62 0.73 -0.71
N ILE A 68 -11.97 1.41 -1.81
CA ILE A 68 -11.15 1.51 -3.01
C ILE A 68 -9.87 2.31 -2.78
N PHE A 69 -9.85 3.27 -1.86
CA PHE A 69 -8.65 4.05 -1.58
C PHE A 69 -7.55 3.18 -0.96
N TYR A 70 -7.94 2.18 -0.16
CA TYR A 70 -6.99 1.22 0.39
C TYR A 70 -6.33 0.43 -0.73
N LEU A 71 -7.12 -0.11 -1.66
CA LEU A 71 -6.62 -0.82 -2.84
C LEU A 71 -5.72 0.08 -3.70
N LEU A 72 -6.21 1.29 -4.01
CA LEU A 72 -5.51 2.26 -4.85
C LEU A 72 -4.17 2.71 -4.26
N SER A 73 -3.98 2.66 -2.94
CA SER A 73 -2.70 2.99 -2.33
C SER A 73 -1.57 2.06 -2.76
N GLY A 74 -1.83 0.77 -2.99
CA GLY A 74 -0.81 -0.21 -3.37
C GLY A 74 -0.51 -0.26 -4.87
N ILE A 75 -1.49 0.10 -5.72
CA ILE A 75 -1.40 -0.07 -7.18
C ILE A 75 -0.26 0.73 -7.81
N PRO A 76 -0.10 2.05 -7.55
CA PRO A 76 1.01 2.82 -8.07
C PRO A 76 2.36 2.13 -7.84
N ASN A 77 2.69 1.80 -6.59
CA ASN A 77 3.98 1.21 -6.29
C ASN A 77 4.20 -0.12 -7.04
N ILE A 78 3.18 -0.98 -7.15
CA ILE A 78 3.28 -2.21 -7.96
C ILE A 78 3.53 -1.91 -9.43
N LEU A 79 2.78 -0.97 -10.02
CA LEU A 79 2.94 -0.58 -11.42
C LEU A 79 4.34 0.00 -11.70
N PHE A 80 4.88 0.75 -10.74
CA PHE A 80 6.25 1.24 -10.82
C PHE A 80 7.26 0.10 -10.91
N TRP A 81 7.22 -0.84 -9.98
CA TRP A 81 8.12 -1.99 -9.99
C TRP A 81 7.93 -2.83 -11.25
N PHE A 82 6.69 -3.05 -11.68
CA PHE A 82 6.39 -3.77 -12.92
C PHE A 82 7.00 -3.10 -14.15
N LEU A 83 6.91 -1.77 -14.24
CA LEU A 83 7.53 -1.02 -15.33
C LEU A 83 9.05 -1.10 -15.28
N LEU A 84 9.67 -0.91 -14.10
CA LEU A 84 11.11 -1.11 -13.93
C LEU A 84 11.54 -2.50 -14.41
N PHE A 85 10.76 -3.54 -14.12
CA PHE A 85 11.04 -4.89 -14.58
C PHE A 85 10.92 -5.09 -16.10
N ILE A 86 10.07 -4.32 -16.78
CA ILE A 86 9.93 -4.36 -18.24
C ILE A 86 11.04 -3.54 -18.92
N THR A 87 11.35 -2.37 -18.37
CA THR A 87 12.28 -1.42 -18.98
C THR A 87 13.73 -1.78 -18.75
N ASP A 88 14.04 -2.47 -17.65
CA ASP A 88 15.39 -2.91 -17.31
C ASP A 88 15.47 -4.44 -17.30
N SER A 89 16.66 -4.99 -17.54
CA SER A 89 16.86 -6.44 -17.40
C SER A 89 16.43 -6.86 -15.99
N LEU A 90 15.60 -7.91 -15.87
CA LEU A 90 14.98 -8.41 -14.63
C LEU A 90 15.90 -8.46 -13.38
N TYR A 91 17.22 -8.49 -13.59
CA TYR A 91 18.24 -8.56 -12.55
C TYR A 91 18.66 -7.22 -11.94
N ALA A 92 18.66 -6.11 -12.69
CA ALA A 92 19.21 -4.85 -12.21
C ALA A 92 18.36 -4.21 -11.09
N PRO A 93 17.02 -4.10 -11.19
CA PRO A 93 16.20 -3.51 -10.13
C PRO A 93 16.29 -4.29 -8.81
N LEU A 94 16.42 -5.62 -8.84
CA LEU A 94 16.50 -6.45 -7.62
C LEU A 94 17.90 -6.48 -6.98
N LYS A 95 18.95 -6.38 -7.81
CA LYS A 95 20.35 -6.39 -7.36
C LYS A 95 20.74 -5.06 -6.73
N TYR A 96 20.26 -3.94 -7.28
CA TYR A 96 20.58 -2.60 -6.79
C TYR A 96 19.54 -2.07 -5.80
N SER A 97 18.47 -2.82 -5.51
CA SER A 97 17.46 -2.40 -4.54
C SER A 97 17.85 -2.62 -3.09
N TYR A 98 17.63 -1.55 -2.34
CA TYR A 98 17.67 -1.52 -0.89
C TYR A 98 16.46 -2.22 -0.30
N ILE A 99 16.55 -2.53 0.99
CA ILE A 99 15.47 -3.19 1.72
C ILE A 99 14.18 -2.36 1.73
N GLY A 100 14.26 -1.03 1.69
CA GLY A 100 13.10 -0.13 1.65
C GLY A 100 12.25 -0.33 0.41
N GLY A 101 12.88 -0.44 -0.76
CA GLY A 101 12.19 -0.68 -2.03
C GLY A 101 11.50 -2.04 -2.08
N LYS A 102 12.22 -3.09 -1.65
CA LYS A 102 11.68 -4.46 -1.56
C LYS A 102 10.52 -4.55 -0.57
N ALA A 103 10.65 -3.92 0.59
CA ALA A 103 9.60 -3.85 1.58
C ALA A 103 8.38 -3.07 1.05
N GLY A 104 8.60 -1.95 0.36
CA GLY A 104 7.53 -1.18 -0.28
C GLY A 104 6.73 -2.02 -1.27
N LEU A 105 7.41 -2.78 -2.15
CA LEU A 105 6.75 -3.71 -3.07
C LEU A 105 5.95 -4.77 -2.32
N LEU A 106 6.55 -5.40 -1.31
CA LEU A 106 5.89 -6.44 -0.51
C LEU A 106 4.64 -5.90 0.21
N ILE A 107 4.73 -4.74 0.85
CA ILE A 107 3.59 -4.12 1.55
C ILE A 107 2.49 -3.78 0.54
N SER A 108 2.85 -3.28 -0.63
CA SER A 108 1.87 -2.98 -1.69
C SER A 108 1.13 -4.24 -2.13
N LEU A 109 1.84 -5.36 -2.32
CA LEU A 109 1.22 -6.65 -2.61
C LEU A 109 0.29 -7.11 -1.48
N LEU A 110 0.71 -6.96 -0.22
CA LEU A 110 -0.12 -7.29 0.94
C LEU A 110 -1.39 -6.43 0.97
N VAL A 111 -1.31 -5.14 0.63
CA VAL A 111 -2.47 -4.26 0.51
C VAL A 111 -3.47 -4.79 -0.52
N ILE A 112 -3.00 -5.18 -1.71
CA ILE A 112 -3.88 -5.77 -2.74
C ILE A 112 -4.49 -7.09 -2.25
N ILE A 113 -3.69 -8.00 -1.69
CA ILE A 113 -4.17 -9.31 -1.24
C ILE A 113 -5.21 -9.16 -0.13
N THR A 114 -4.90 -8.35 0.89
CA THR A 114 -5.78 -8.14 2.06
C THR A 114 -7.04 -7.37 1.73
N TYR A 115 -7.10 -6.64 0.62
CA TYR A 115 -8.33 -6.04 0.13
C TYR A 115 -9.37 -7.11 -0.24
N PHE A 116 -8.95 -8.22 -0.86
CA PHE A 116 -9.85 -9.31 -1.26
C PHE A 116 -10.17 -10.30 -0.12
N VAL A 117 -9.48 -10.22 1.01
CA VAL A 117 -9.77 -11.06 2.17
C VAL A 117 -10.99 -10.49 2.89
N PRO A 118 -12.11 -11.26 3.00
CA PRO A 118 -13.30 -10.81 3.70
C PRO A 118 -12.95 -10.42 5.13
N SER A 119 -13.39 -9.24 5.56
CA SER A 119 -13.32 -8.88 6.96
C SER A 119 -14.40 -9.66 7.70
N THR A 120 -14.07 -10.84 8.21
CA THR A 120 -14.93 -11.54 9.18
C THR A 120 -15.02 -10.67 10.42
N SER A 121 -16.09 -9.88 10.50
CA SER A 121 -16.52 -9.16 11.69
C SER A 121 -17.04 -10.18 12.69
N GLU A 122 -16.31 -10.39 13.79
CA GLU A 122 -16.82 -11.09 14.98
C GLU A 122 -17.97 -10.35 15.70
N ASP A 123 -18.53 -9.28 15.10
CA ASP A 123 -19.56 -8.44 15.72
C ASP A 123 -21.01 -8.76 15.27
N ASP A 124 -21.20 -9.61 14.25
CA ASP A 124 -22.55 -9.99 13.80
C ASP A 124 -23.24 -11.04 14.70
N SER A 125 -22.51 -11.61 15.66
CA SER A 125 -23.06 -12.56 16.63
C SER A 125 -23.75 -11.86 17.81
N VAL A 126 -23.30 -10.67 18.21
CA VAL A 126 -23.83 -9.96 19.39
C VAL A 126 -25.16 -9.26 19.09
N VAL A 127 -25.36 -8.81 17.85
CA VAL A 127 -26.65 -8.22 17.43
C VAL A 127 -27.73 -9.31 17.34
N ASN A 128 -27.39 -10.50 16.84
CA ASN A 128 -28.35 -11.58 16.66
C ASN A 128 -28.84 -12.21 17.99
N GLU A 129 -28.02 -12.21 19.05
CA GLU A 129 -28.46 -12.68 20.37
C GLU A 129 -29.40 -11.69 21.08
N ARG A 130 -29.20 -10.37 20.91
CA ARG A 130 -30.10 -9.37 21.51
C ARG A 130 -31.48 -9.36 20.84
N THR A 131 -31.55 -9.52 19.52
CA THR A 131 -32.83 -9.58 18.81
C THR A 131 -33.62 -10.85 19.18
N LYS A 132 -32.95 -12.01 19.24
CA LYS A 132 -33.58 -13.27 19.69
C LYS A 132 -34.04 -13.27 21.15
N LYS A 133 -33.43 -12.46 22.02
CA LYS A 133 -33.84 -12.34 23.42
C LYS A 133 -35.02 -11.39 23.62
N SER A 134 -35.16 -10.38 22.75
CA SER A 134 -36.30 -9.46 22.76
C SER A 134 -37.59 -10.07 22.21
N GLU A 135 -37.50 -11.08 21.35
CA GLU A 135 -38.66 -11.81 20.80
C GLU A 135 -39.19 -12.92 21.73
N ARG A 136 -38.51 -13.19 22.86
CA ARG A 136 -38.91 -14.20 23.86
C ARG A 136 -39.47 -13.62 25.16
N VAL A 137 -39.89 -12.34 25.15
CA VAL A 137 -40.56 -11.69 26.29
C VAL A 137 -41.99 -11.35 25.92
#